data_AF-R5KPT8-F1
#
_entry.id   AF-R5KPT8-F1
#
_cell.length_a   1.000
_cell.length_b   1.000
_cell.length_c   1.000
_cell.angle_alpha   90.00
_cell.angle_beta   90.00
_cell.angle_gamma   90.00
#
_symmetry.space_group_name_H-M   'P 1'
#
loop_
_entity.id
_entity.type
_entity.pdbx_description
1 polymer ?
#
loop_
_entity_poly.entity_id
_entity_poly.type
_entity_poly.pdbx_seq_one_letter_code
_entity_poly.pdbx_strand_id
1 'polypeptide(L)'
;MKQKLKQFTDKHAEIWKFIKFTFTGVSTSVLELAVFMFLQYVVFRSLNAVPVTDNPILSFLGIEYQGYLYSYAISATIGYAAAYIMNRKITFQADANPVLSTILYAVMVVCTIAFNTWFGAFLGTLVTNSGYNNVFVEMLTKIVVMTVPTIWTYPLNRFVIHRKKKPNYAVQAA
;
A
#
# COMPACT_ATOMS: atom_id res chain seq x y z
N MET A 1 -7.40 29.36 14.34
CA MET A 1 -7.28 28.10 13.57
C MET A 1 -6.60 26.97 14.34
N LYS A 2 -5.41 27.17 14.94
CA LYS A 2 -4.67 26.11 15.68
C LYS A 2 -5.46 25.44 16.82
N GLN A 3 -6.26 26.18 17.59
CA GLN A 3 -7.06 25.62 18.70
C GLN A 3 -8.22 24.73 18.24
N LYS A 4 -8.93 25.12 17.17
CA LYS A 4 -10.04 24.32 16.60
C LYS A 4 -9.53 23.03 15.97
N LEU A 5 -8.37 23.07 15.29
CA LEU A 5 -7.68 21.88 14.80
C LEU A 5 -7.28 20.95 15.95
N LYS A 6 -6.71 21.50 17.03
CA LYS A 6 -6.31 20.71 18.21
C LYS A 6 -7.51 20.03 18.89
N GLN A 7 -8.62 20.75 19.07
CA GLN A 7 -9.86 20.18 19.60
C GLN A 7 -10.46 19.09 18.69
N PHE A 8 -10.37 19.26 17.37
CA PHE A 8 -10.83 18.24 16.42
C PHE A 8 -9.95 16.99 16.44
N THR A 9 -8.62 17.15 16.50
CA THR A 9 -7.69 16.02 16.58
C THR A 9 -7.83 15.23 17.88
N ASP A 10 -8.15 15.91 18.98
CA ASP A 10 -8.34 15.25 20.28
C ASP A 10 -9.70 14.55 20.38
N LYS A 11 -10.77 15.18 19.86
CA LYS A 11 -12.12 14.59 19.83
C LYS A 11 -12.26 13.43 18.82
N HIS A 12 -11.50 13.48 17.72
CA HIS A 12 -11.56 12.50 16.64
C HIS A 12 -10.20 11.86 16.36
N ALA A 13 -9.54 11.36 17.40
CA ALA A 13 -8.19 10.80 17.33
C ALA A 13 -8.05 9.66 16.28
N GLU A 14 -9.09 8.87 16.04
CA GLU A 14 -9.06 7.82 15.00
C GLU A 14 -9.27 8.39 13.58
N ILE A 15 -10.11 9.41 13.40
CA ILE A 15 -10.24 10.10 12.10
C ILE A 15 -8.91 10.79 11.74
N TRP A 16 -8.22 11.37 12.73
CA TRP A 16 -6.91 11.97 12.51
C TRP A 16 -5.84 10.94 12.12
N LYS A 17 -5.87 9.75 12.72
CA LYS A 17 -4.98 8.63 12.32
C LYS A 17 -5.30 8.14 10.92
N PHE A 18 -6.58 8.05 10.56
CA PHE A 18 -6.99 7.72 9.21
C PHE A 18 -6.51 8.75 8.19
N ILE A 19 -6.66 10.05 8.47
CA ILE A 19 -6.14 11.13 7.60
C ILE A 19 -4.61 11.00 7.43
N LYS A 20 -3.86 10.78 8.51
CA LYS A 20 -2.41 10.57 8.43
C LYS A 20 -2.02 9.32 7.66
N PHE A 21 -2.79 8.23 7.83
CA PHE A 21 -2.60 6.99 7.10
C PHE A 21 -2.80 7.19 5.60
N THR A 22 -3.91 7.84 5.21
CA THR A 22 -4.20 8.18 3.81
C THR A 22 -3.13 9.09 3.22
N PHE A 23 -2.72 10.14 3.95
CA PHE A 23 -1.65 11.02 3.49
C PHE A 23 -0.32 10.28 3.31
N THR A 24 0.01 9.38 4.24
CA THR A 24 1.18 8.51 4.13
C THR A 24 1.10 7.65 2.87
N GLY A 25 -0.05 7.00 2.64
CA GLY A 25 -0.29 6.17 1.45
C GLY A 25 -0.07 6.94 0.16
N VAL A 26 -0.71 8.10 0.00
CA VAL A 26 -0.55 8.96 -1.19
C VAL A 26 0.91 9.40 -1.36
N SER A 27 1.56 9.85 -0.29
CA SER A 27 2.95 10.30 -0.34
C SER A 27 3.89 9.19 -0.79
N THR A 28 3.68 7.97 -0.29
CA THR A 28 4.52 6.81 -0.62
C THR A 28 4.25 6.29 -2.02
N SER A 29 3.03 6.40 -2.52
CA SER A 29 2.71 6.08 -3.92
C SER A 29 3.35 7.06 -4.90
N VAL A 30 3.43 8.35 -4.56
CA VAL A 30 4.17 9.33 -5.37
C VAL A 30 5.67 9.01 -5.37
N LEU A 31 6.24 8.65 -4.22
CA LEU A 31 7.63 8.21 -4.13
C LEU A 31 7.89 6.96 -4.97
N GLU A 32 7.04 5.95 -4.84
CA GLU A 32 7.09 4.72 -5.63
C GLU A 32 7.05 5.02 -7.14
N LEU A 33 6.11 5.85 -7.59
CA LEU A 33 5.99 6.23 -8.99
C LEU A 33 7.23 6.97 -9.49
N ALA A 34 7.78 7.89 -8.70
CA ALA A 34 8.99 8.63 -9.05
C ALA A 34 10.20 7.69 -9.20
N VAL A 35 10.38 6.77 -8.26
CA VAL A 35 11.44 5.74 -8.31
C VAL A 35 11.22 4.82 -9.51
N PHE A 36 9.98 4.36 -9.73
CA PHE A 36 9.62 3.54 -10.88
C PHE A 36 10.00 4.21 -12.19
N MET A 37 9.58 5.47 -12.40
CA MET A 37 9.90 6.21 -13.63
C MET A 37 11.40 6.40 -13.81
N PHE A 38 12.13 6.72 -12.75
CA PHE A 38 13.59 6.85 -12.83
C PHE A 38 14.25 5.52 -13.22
N LEU A 39 13.87 4.42 -12.59
CA LEU A 39 14.40 3.10 -12.91
C LEU A 39 14.02 2.68 -14.34
N GLN A 40 12.76 2.86 -14.73
CA GLN A 40 12.22 2.41 -16.00
C GLN A 40 12.82 3.15 -17.20
N TYR A 41 13.01 4.46 -17.10
CA TYR A 41 13.42 5.30 -18.23
C TYR A 41 14.89 5.70 -18.22
N VAL A 42 15.58 5.58 -17.08
CA VAL A 42 17.01 5.94 -16.95
C VAL A 42 17.87 4.70 -16.71
N VAL A 43 17.61 3.94 -15.66
CA VAL A 43 18.53 2.86 -15.21
C VAL A 43 18.38 1.59 -16.05
N PHE A 44 17.16 1.12 -16.27
CA PHE A 44 16.85 -0.14 -16.94
C PHE A 44 16.30 0.05 -18.35
N ARG A 45 16.48 1.24 -18.94
CA ARG A 45 16.02 1.56 -20.29
C ARG A 45 16.46 0.51 -21.32
N SER A 46 17.69 0.01 -21.21
CA SER A 46 18.24 -1.03 -22.09
C SER A 46 17.61 -2.41 -21.90
N LEU A 47 17.11 -2.72 -20.71
CA LEU A 47 16.48 -4.01 -20.37
C LEU A 47 14.98 -4.06 -20.70
N ASN A 48 14.38 -2.94 -21.12
CA ASN A 48 13.00 -2.90 -21.61
C ASN A 48 12.82 -3.59 -22.97
N ALA A 49 13.90 -3.84 -23.71
CA ALA A 49 13.85 -4.61 -24.95
C ALA A 49 13.96 -6.13 -24.71
N VAL A 50 14.26 -6.57 -23.49
CA VAL A 50 14.45 -7.97 -23.16
C VAL A 50 13.17 -8.53 -22.54
N PRO A 51 12.49 -9.49 -23.20
CA PRO A 51 11.30 -10.10 -22.64
C PRO A 51 11.65 -10.95 -21.42
N VAL A 52 10.73 -11.02 -20.46
CA VAL A 52 10.84 -11.98 -19.35
C VAL A 52 10.40 -13.36 -19.86
N THR A 53 11.15 -14.41 -19.51
CA THR A 53 10.83 -15.81 -19.84
C THR A 53 9.39 -16.18 -19.46
N ASP A 54 8.76 -17.06 -20.24
CA ASP A 54 7.37 -17.56 -20.08
C ASP A 54 7.06 -18.08 -18.67
N ASN A 55 6.75 -17.16 -17.77
CA ASN A 55 6.34 -17.47 -16.41
C ASN A 55 4.86 -17.06 -16.26
N PRO A 56 3.96 -18.02 -16.00
CA PRO A 56 2.52 -17.77 -15.87
C PRO A 56 2.19 -16.69 -14.83
N ILE A 57 2.99 -16.59 -13.76
CA ILE A 57 2.77 -15.60 -12.69
C ILE A 57 3.13 -14.19 -13.17
N LEU A 58 4.23 -14.04 -13.93
CA LEU A 58 4.66 -12.75 -14.45
C LEU A 58 3.73 -12.25 -15.56
N SER A 59 3.27 -13.16 -16.43
CA SER A 59 2.26 -12.85 -17.44
C SER A 59 0.92 -12.45 -16.80
N PHE A 60 0.50 -13.14 -15.74
CA PHE A 60 -0.70 -12.78 -14.98
C PHE A 60 -0.60 -11.39 -14.31
N LEU A 61 0.62 -10.98 -13.92
CA LEU A 61 0.88 -9.65 -13.38
C LEU A 61 1.07 -8.56 -14.46
N GLY A 62 0.99 -8.92 -15.75
CA GLY A 62 1.21 -7.99 -16.87
C GLY A 62 2.66 -7.54 -17.06
N ILE A 63 3.63 -8.31 -16.55
CA ILE A 63 5.06 -7.99 -16.61
C ILE A 63 5.70 -8.72 -17.79
N GLU A 64 5.90 -7.99 -18.89
CA GLU A 64 6.41 -8.56 -20.14
C GLU A 64 7.92 -8.36 -20.34
N TYR A 65 8.53 -7.33 -19.74
CA TYR A 65 9.92 -6.94 -19.98
C TYR A 65 10.75 -6.92 -18.70
N GLN A 66 12.03 -7.30 -18.79
CA GLN A 66 12.93 -7.38 -17.63
C GLN A 66 13.12 -6.02 -16.97
N GLY A 67 13.26 -4.95 -17.76
CA GLY A 67 13.38 -3.60 -17.21
C GLY A 67 12.14 -3.16 -16.43
N TYR A 68 10.94 -3.53 -16.89
CA TYR A 68 9.69 -3.30 -16.15
C TYR A 68 9.65 -4.11 -14.85
N LEU A 69 10.03 -5.39 -14.91
CA LEU A 69 10.07 -6.27 -13.73
C LEU A 69 10.96 -5.67 -12.63
N TYR A 70 12.20 -5.30 -12.96
CA TYR A 70 13.14 -4.77 -11.99
C TYR A 70 12.71 -3.41 -11.47
N SER A 71 12.23 -2.53 -12.35
CA SER A 71 11.72 -1.21 -11.95
C SER A 71 10.56 -1.34 -10.97
N TYR A 72 9.58 -2.19 -11.30
CA TYR A 72 8.40 -2.45 -10.47
C TYR A 72 8.77 -3.08 -9.12
N ALA A 73 9.61 -4.12 -9.12
CA ALA A 73 10.00 -4.80 -7.89
C ALA A 73 10.75 -3.86 -6.92
N ILE A 74 11.69 -3.07 -7.43
CA ILE A 74 12.47 -2.13 -6.61
C ILE A 74 11.61 -0.97 -6.13
N SER A 75 10.81 -0.36 -7.02
CA SER A 75 9.95 0.77 -6.66
C SER A 75 8.91 0.36 -5.61
N ALA A 76 8.22 -0.77 -5.81
CA ALA A 76 7.23 -1.27 -4.87
C ALA A 76 7.86 -1.57 -3.50
N THR A 77 9.04 -2.18 -3.47
CA THR A 77 9.76 -2.45 -2.22
C THR A 77 10.05 -1.16 -1.47
N ILE A 78 10.54 -0.12 -2.16
CA ILE A 78 10.82 1.19 -1.54
C ILE A 78 9.53 1.87 -1.07
N GLY A 79 8.47 1.84 -1.88
CA GLY A 79 7.16 2.41 -1.55
C GLY A 79 6.58 1.81 -0.27
N TYR A 80 6.49 0.48 -0.20
CA TYR A 80 5.98 -0.23 0.97
C TYR A 80 6.89 -0.07 2.19
N ALA A 81 8.21 -0.05 2.03
CA ALA A 81 9.14 0.19 3.13
C ALA A 81 8.98 1.60 3.70
N ALA A 82 8.87 2.62 2.85
CA ALA A 82 8.60 4.00 3.27
C ALA A 82 7.25 4.12 3.99
N ALA A 83 6.21 3.49 3.45
CA ALA A 83 4.88 3.46 4.08
C ALA A 83 4.91 2.80 5.45
N TYR A 84 5.65 1.70 5.62
CA TYR A 84 5.85 1.06 6.92
C TYR A 84 6.54 2.00 7.91
N ILE A 85 7.67 2.62 7.53
CA ILE A 85 8.43 3.52 8.41
C ILE A 85 7.60 4.73 8.83
N MET A 86 6.91 5.37 7.87
CA MET A 86 6.06 6.53 8.12
C MET A 86 4.87 6.17 9.01
N ASN A 87 4.18 5.05 8.74
CA ASN A 87 3.06 4.63 9.57
C ASN A 87 3.51 4.25 10.99
N ARG A 88 4.66 3.59 11.12
CA ARG A 88 5.24 3.22 12.41
C ARG A 88 5.64 4.44 13.25
N LYS A 89 6.32 5.44 12.65
CA LYS A 89 6.87 6.60 13.36
C LYS A 89 5.89 7.78 13.50
N ILE A 90 5.12 8.08 12.47
CA ILE A 90 4.30 9.31 12.37
C ILE A 90 2.83 9.02 12.68
N THR A 91 2.25 7.98 12.07
CA THR A 91 0.82 7.69 12.16
C THR A 91 0.45 7.00 13.47
N PHE A 92 1.14 5.91 13.81
CA PHE A 92 0.77 5.05 14.93
C PHE A 92 1.73 5.08 16.12
N GLN A 93 2.97 5.58 15.94
CA GLN A 93 4.00 5.67 16.99
C GLN A 93 4.12 4.36 17.79
N ALA A 94 4.41 3.26 17.10
CA ALA A 94 4.30 1.92 17.69
C ALA A 94 5.57 1.46 18.43
N ASP A 95 5.37 0.92 19.63
CA ASP A 95 6.39 0.30 20.50
C ASP A 95 6.41 -1.25 20.43
N ALA A 96 5.64 -1.85 19.52
CA ALA A 96 5.66 -3.28 19.27
C ALA A 96 7.01 -3.76 18.71
N ASN A 97 7.31 -5.06 18.81
CA ASN A 97 8.55 -5.64 18.27
C ASN A 97 8.69 -5.30 16.77
N PRO A 98 9.76 -4.59 16.34
CA PRO A 98 9.98 -4.22 14.95
C PRO A 98 9.94 -5.39 13.98
N VAL A 99 10.51 -6.54 14.36
CA VAL A 99 10.62 -7.72 13.50
C VAL A 99 9.25 -8.33 13.25
N LEU A 100 8.44 -8.52 14.30
CA LEU A 100 7.09 -9.06 14.18
C LEU A 100 6.19 -8.13 13.37
N SER A 101 6.26 -6.82 13.61
CA SER A 101 5.51 -5.83 12.82
C SER A 101 5.90 -5.87 11.34
N THR A 102 7.18 -6.01 11.01
CA THR A 102 7.65 -6.12 9.62
C THR A 102 7.12 -7.39 8.95
N ILE A 103 7.17 -8.55 9.62
CA ILE A 103 6.65 -9.81 9.07
C ILE A 103 5.14 -9.70 8.81
N LEU A 104 4.38 -9.22 9.79
CA LEU A 104 2.92 -9.07 9.64
C LEU A 104 2.56 -8.05 8.55
N TYR A 105 3.34 -6.98 8.40
CA TYR A 105 3.16 -6.01 7.32
C TYR A 105 3.45 -6.63 5.95
N ALA A 106 4.54 -7.39 5.83
CA ALA A 106 4.88 -8.09 4.59
C ALA A 106 3.78 -9.08 4.17
N VAL A 107 3.27 -9.89 5.10
CA VAL A 107 2.15 -10.80 4.84
C VAL A 107 0.92 -10.04 4.36
N MET A 108 0.56 -8.95 5.05
CA MET A 108 -0.58 -8.10 4.65
C MET A 108 -0.40 -7.54 3.22
N VAL A 109 0.81 -7.07 2.88
CA VAL A 109 1.11 -6.53 1.53
C VAL A 109 0.95 -7.62 0.47
N VAL A 110 1.54 -8.80 0.67
CA VAL A 110 1.44 -9.92 -0.29
C VAL A 110 -0.01 -10.33 -0.51
N CYS A 111 -0.79 -10.48 0.56
CA CYS A 111 -2.23 -10.80 0.45
C CYS A 111 -3.01 -9.70 -0.28
N THR A 112 -2.66 -8.43 -0.05
CA THR A 112 -3.33 -7.29 -0.69
C THR A 112 -3.01 -7.20 -2.17
N ILE A 113 -1.76 -7.47 -2.57
CA ILE A 113 -1.37 -7.54 -3.99
C ILE A 113 -2.13 -8.67 -4.67
N ALA A 114 -2.12 -9.88 -4.10
CA ALA A 114 -2.84 -11.02 -4.65
C ALA A 114 -4.35 -10.74 -4.81
N PHE A 115 -4.97 -10.11 -3.81
CA PHE A 115 -6.36 -9.68 -3.89
C PHE A 115 -6.57 -8.65 -5.00
N ASN A 116 -5.74 -7.60 -5.09
CA ASN A 116 -5.90 -6.55 -6.10
C ASN A 116 -5.78 -7.08 -7.52
N THR A 117 -4.83 -8.00 -7.77
CA THR A 117 -4.67 -8.63 -9.08
C THR A 117 -5.90 -9.47 -9.44
N TRP A 118 -6.35 -10.34 -8.53
CA TRP A 118 -7.54 -11.16 -8.75
C TRP A 118 -8.82 -10.32 -8.90
N PHE A 119 -9.04 -9.37 -8.01
CA PHE A 119 -10.24 -8.54 -7.97
C PHE A 119 -10.31 -7.59 -9.16
N GLY A 120 -9.18 -7.05 -9.59
CA GLY A 120 -9.07 -6.25 -10.82
C GLY A 120 -9.45 -7.07 -12.06
N ALA A 121 -8.91 -8.28 -12.20
CA ALA A 121 -9.28 -9.18 -13.31
C ALA A 121 -10.76 -9.59 -13.27
N PHE A 122 -11.28 -9.88 -12.07
CA PHE A 122 -12.68 -10.23 -11.86
C PHE A 122 -13.63 -9.10 -12.28
N LEU A 123 -13.42 -7.87 -11.78
CA LEU A 123 -14.26 -6.74 -12.15
C LEU A 123 -14.10 -6.35 -13.62
N GLY A 124 -12.89 -6.43 -14.19
CA GLY A 124 -12.65 -6.19 -15.61
C GLY A 124 -13.44 -7.16 -16.50
N THR A 125 -13.51 -8.43 -16.11
CA THR A 125 -14.31 -9.45 -16.79
C THR A 125 -15.81 -9.14 -16.68
N LEU A 126 -16.29 -8.74 -15.49
CA LEU A 126 -17.69 -8.36 -15.30
C LEU A 126 -18.07 -7.15 -16.15
N VAL A 127 -17.26 -6.09 -16.17
CA VAL A 127 -17.51 -4.88 -16.98
C VAL A 127 -17.59 -5.22 -18.47
N THR A 128 -16.65 -6.06 -18.94
CA THR A 128 -16.60 -6.50 -20.34
C THR A 128 -17.84 -7.31 -20.72
N ASN A 129 -18.23 -8.27 -19.88
CA ASN A 129 -19.40 -9.12 -20.12
C ASN A 129 -20.74 -8.37 -20.00
N SER A 130 -20.77 -7.25 -19.27
CA SER A 130 -21.97 -6.44 -19.10
C SER A 130 -22.20 -5.45 -20.25
N GLY A 131 -21.28 -5.34 -21.21
CA GLY A 131 -21.36 -4.41 -22.33
C GLY A 131 -21.15 -2.94 -21.97
N TYR A 132 -20.86 -2.62 -20.70
CA TYR A 132 -20.59 -1.26 -20.21
C TYR A 132 -19.11 -0.87 -20.33
N ASN A 133 -18.41 -1.40 -21.33
CA ASN A 133 -16.97 -1.17 -21.49
C ASN A 133 -16.71 0.25 -22.02
N ASN A 134 -16.74 1.23 -21.11
CA ASN A 134 -16.37 2.60 -21.38
C ASN A 134 -15.28 3.06 -20.40
N VAL A 135 -14.59 4.13 -20.79
CA VAL A 135 -13.47 4.70 -20.01
C VAL A 135 -13.87 5.06 -18.58
N PHE A 136 -15.08 5.58 -18.37
CA PHE A 136 -15.56 5.98 -17.05
C PHE A 136 -15.75 4.79 -16.11
N VAL A 137 -16.32 3.68 -16.60
CA VAL A 137 -16.55 2.45 -15.83
C VAL A 137 -15.22 1.76 -15.54
N GLU A 138 -14.27 1.75 -16.47
CA GLU A 138 -12.93 1.24 -16.23
C GLU A 138 -12.19 2.04 -15.15
N MET A 139 -12.26 3.38 -15.20
CA MET A 139 -11.69 4.26 -14.17
C MET A 139 -12.34 4.04 -12.79
N LEU A 140 -13.67 3.96 -12.73
CA LEU A 140 -14.39 3.65 -11.50
C LEU A 140 -13.97 2.30 -10.92
N THR A 141 -13.84 1.30 -11.78
CA THR A 141 -13.39 -0.05 -11.39
C THR A 141 -11.99 0.00 -10.78
N LYS A 142 -11.04 0.72 -11.39
CA LYS A 142 -9.69 0.91 -10.82
C LYS A 142 -9.73 1.60 -9.46
N ILE A 143 -10.52 2.66 -9.31
CA ILE A 143 -10.68 3.36 -8.02
C ILE A 143 -11.23 2.41 -6.95
N VAL A 144 -12.22 1.59 -7.29
CA VAL A 144 -12.80 0.60 -6.38
C VAL A 144 -11.75 -0.43 -5.98
N VAL A 145 -11.01 -1.00 -6.94
CA VAL A 145 -9.94 -1.98 -6.67
C VAL A 145 -8.86 -1.41 -5.75
N MET A 146 -8.49 -0.14 -5.92
CA MET A 146 -7.49 0.52 -5.07
C MET A 146 -8.02 0.91 -3.69
N THR A 147 -9.32 1.18 -3.55
CA THR A 147 -9.91 1.68 -2.30
C THR A 147 -10.40 0.56 -1.39
N VAL A 148 -10.91 -0.54 -1.93
CA VAL A 148 -11.43 -1.68 -1.16
C VAL A 148 -10.40 -2.20 -0.14
N PRO A 149 -9.09 -2.33 -0.47
CA PRO A 149 -8.07 -2.71 0.50
C PRO A 149 -7.93 -1.81 1.71
N THR A 150 -8.34 -0.54 1.64
CA THR A 150 -8.28 0.36 2.81
C THR A 150 -9.14 -0.14 3.97
N ILE A 151 -10.17 -0.94 3.68
CA ILE A 151 -11.08 -1.55 4.66
C ILE A 151 -10.33 -2.47 5.64
N TRP A 152 -9.35 -3.26 5.18
CA TRP A 152 -8.55 -4.13 6.06
C TRP A 152 -7.16 -3.59 6.35
N THR A 153 -6.53 -2.90 5.39
CA THR A 153 -5.17 -2.39 5.60
C THR A 153 -5.12 -1.37 6.73
N TYR A 154 -6.11 -0.48 6.88
CA TYR A 154 -6.12 0.47 7.99
C TYR A 154 -6.29 -0.24 9.36
N PRO A 155 -7.31 -1.09 9.59
CA PRO A 155 -7.43 -1.84 10.84
C PRO A 155 -6.22 -2.72 11.16
N LEU A 156 -5.65 -3.43 10.17
CA LEU A 156 -4.47 -4.26 10.39
C LEU A 156 -3.26 -3.41 10.79
N ASN A 157 -3.03 -2.28 10.11
CA ASN A 157 -1.98 -1.35 10.49
C ASN A 157 -2.20 -0.80 11.90
N ARG A 158 -3.42 -0.42 12.26
CA ARG A 158 -3.76 0.19 13.54
C ARG A 158 -3.71 -0.78 14.73
N PHE A 159 -4.32 -1.96 14.58
CA PHE A 159 -4.63 -2.87 15.69
C PHE A 159 -3.74 -4.10 15.76
N VAL A 160 -3.10 -4.51 14.66
CA VAL A 160 -2.30 -5.74 14.60
C VAL A 160 -0.81 -5.43 14.47
N ILE A 161 -0.46 -4.62 13.48
CA ILE A 161 0.93 -4.37 13.05
C ILE A 161 1.60 -3.29 13.91
N HIS A 162 0.97 -2.12 14.04
CA HIS A 162 1.52 -0.98 14.76
C HIS A 162 0.88 -0.81 16.14
N ARG A 163 0.86 -1.90 16.92
CA ARG A 163 0.36 -1.89 18.29
C ARG A 163 1.26 -1.02 19.19
N LYS A 164 0.64 -0.18 20.02
CA LYS A 164 1.32 0.39 21.18
C LYS A 164 1.27 -0.62 22.32
N LYS A 165 2.38 -0.83 23.03
CA LYS A 165 2.33 -1.57 24.29
C LYS A 165 1.41 -0.80 25.24
N LYS A 166 0.50 -1.49 25.93
CA LYS A 166 -0.21 -0.87 27.05
C LYS A 166 0.84 -0.50 28.12
N PRO A 167 0.76 0.67 28.77
CA PRO A 167 1.63 0.94 29.90
C PRO A 167 1.46 -0.18 30.93
N ASN A 168 2.58 -0.77 31.35
CA ASN A 168 2.60 -1.74 32.44
C ASN A 168 2.21 -0.99 33.73
N TYR A 169 0.93 -0.98 34.08
CA TYR A 169 0.47 -0.53 35.39
C TYR A 169 0.91 -1.46 36.55
N ALA A 170 1.67 -2.53 36.25
CA ALA A 170 2.09 -3.55 37.20
C ALA A 170 3.40 -3.23 37.96
N VAL A 171 4.04 -2.06 37.77
CA VAL A 171 5.33 -1.72 38.43
C VAL A 171 5.26 -0.42 39.25
N GLN A 172 4.06 0.12 39.50
CA GLN A 172 3.88 1.28 40.41
C GLN A 172 3.21 0.91 41.75
N ALA A 173 3.09 -0.39 42.04
CA ALA A 173 2.52 -0.88 43.30
C ALA A 173 3.43 -1.89 44.00
N ALA A 174 4.76 -1.72 43.90
CA ALA A 174 5.75 -2.47 44.66
C ALA A 174 6.70 -1.50 45.37
#